data_AF-A0AAV8EMA6-F1
#
_entry.id   AF-A0AAV8EMA6-F1
#
_cell.length_a   1.000
_cell.length_b   1.000
_cell.length_c   1.000
_cell.angle_alpha   90.00
_cell.angle_beta   90.00
_cell.angle_gamma   90.00
#
_symmetry.space_group_name_H-M   'P 1'
#
loop_
_entity.id
_entity.type
_entity.pdbx_description
1 polymer ?
#
loop_
_entity_poly.entity_id
_entity_poly.type
_entity_poly.pdbx_seq_one_letter_code
_entity_poly.pdbx_strand_id
1 'polypeptide(L)'
;MAEDSFLDRMLSHLRSSCRYYTGFPKDLGPSHIIPFTSERQFVQLLHEGRPVVVAFTIKCTYAKHLDSVLEEAAATFYPHIKFVRVECPKYPGFCIARSRNEYPFIEVFHSPEQVG
;
A
#
# COMPACT_ATOMS: atom_id res chain seq x y z
N MET A 1 -17.04 35.29 22.74
CA MET A 1 -16.35 34.15 22.10
C MET A 1 -15.05 34.70 21.58
N ALA A 2 -13.94 34.46 22.28
CA ALA A 2 -12.64 34.97 21.86
C ALA A 2 -12.29 34.34 20.52
N GLU A 3 -11.98 35.15 19.51
CA GLU A 3 -11.44 34.62 18.25
C GLU A 3 -10.16 33.86 18.58
N ASP A 4 -10.12 32.60 18.17
CA ASP A 4 -8.92 31.76 18.28
C ASP A 4 -7.76 32.52 17.65
N SER A 5 -6.74 32.82 18.45
CA SER A 5 -5.59 33.62 18.00
C SER A 5 -4.92 32.90 16.82
N PHE A 6 -4.20 33.63 15.99
CA PHE A 6 -3.43 33.02 14.89
C PHE A 6 -2.59 31.82 15.38
N LEU A 7 -2.00 31.95 16.57
CA LEU A 7 -1.19 30.90 17.19
C LEU A 7 -2.03 29.65 17.52
N ASP A 8 -3.24 29.81 18.04
CA ASP A 8 -4.12 28.68 18.38
C ASP A 8 -4.55 27.91 17.13
N ARG A 9 -4.90 28.63 16.05
CA ARG A 9 -5.22 28.02 14.75
C ARG A 9 -4.02 27.29 14.17
N MET A 10 -2.84 27.92 14.19
CA MET A 10 -1.60 27.31 13.71
C MET A 10 -1.26 26.03 14.49
N LEU A 11 -1.36 26.06 15.82
CA LEU A 11 -1.10 24.88 16.66
C LEU A 11 -2.12 23.76 16.42
N SER A 12 -3.39 24.10 16.24
CA SER A 12 -4.44 23.13 15.89
C SER A 12 -4.17 22.44 14.55
N HIS A 13 -3.80 23.23 13.53
CA HIS A 13 -3.39 22.69 12.22
C HIS A 13 -2.14 21.81 12.32
N LEU A 14 -1.13 22.23 13.08
CA LEU A 14 0.09 21.43 13.27
C LEU A 14 -0.20 20.11 13.98
N ARG A 15 -1.03 20.12 15.04
CA ARG A 15 -1.40 18.90 15.78
C ARG A 15 -2.20 17.92 14.94
N SER A 16 -3.06 18.42 14.05
CA SER A 16 -3.91 17.59 13.18
C SER A 16 -3.20 17.05 11.93
N SER A 17 -2.15 17.73 11.43
CA SER A 17 -1.47 17.35 10.19
C SER A 17 -0.07 16.75 10.39
N CYS A 18 0.61 17.06 11.50
CA CYS A 18 1.95 16.54 11.73
C CYS A 18 1.91 15.07 12.16
N ARG A 19 2.69 14.24 11.47
CA ARG A 19 2.81 12.81 11.78
C ARG A 19 3.20 12.56 13.25
N TYR A 20 4.16 13.32 13.79
CA TYR A 20 4.58 13.10 15.19
C TYR A 20 3.47 13.39 16.21
N TYR A 21 2.63 14.40 15.97
CA TYR A 21 1.50 14.70 16.86
C TYR A 21 0.33 13.72 16.70
N THR A 22 0.22 13.07 15.54
CA THR A 22 -0.77 12.01 15.29
C THR A 22 -0.28 10.61 15.69
N GLY A 23 0.87 10.52 16.38
CA GLY A 23 1.37 9.27 16.97
C GLY A 23 2.35 8.50 16.09
N PHE A 24 3.10 9.15 15.20
CA PHE A 24 4.20 8.51 14.47
C PHE A 24 5.53 8.51 15.24
N PRO A 25 6.38 7.48 15.03
CA PRO A 25 6.12 6.30 14.20
C PRO A 25 5.06 5.39 14.83
N LYS A 26 4.09 4.96 14.01
CA LYS A 26 3.04 4.05 14.47
C LYS A 26 3.65 2.66 14.64
N ASP A 27 3.29 1.97 15.71
CA ASP A 27 3.46 0.52 15.75
C ASP A 27 2.45 -0.08 14.77
N LEU A 28 2.96 -0.58 13.64
CA LEU A 28 2.14 -1.16 12.58
C LEU A 28 1.72 -2.60 12.90
N GLY A 29 2.26 -3.20 13.95
CA GLY A 29 2.07 -4.61 14.25
C GLY A 29 2.70 -5.52 13.19
N PRO A 30 2.13 -6.73 12.97
CA PRO A 30 2.66 -7.64 11.95
C PRO A 30 2.47 -7.07 10.54
N SER A 31 3.41 -7.39 9.64
CA SER A 31 3.28 -7.01 8.23
C SER A 31 2.00 -7.58 7.63
N HIS A 32 1.26 -6.71 6.94
CA HIS A 32 0.06 -7.06 6.18
C HIS A 32 0.33 -7.18 4.68
N ILE A 33 1.60 -7.11 4.28
CA ILE A 33 2.02 -7.29 2.88
C ILE A 33 2.07 -8.78 2.55
N ILE A 34 1.38 -9.14 1.47
CA ILE A 34 1.35 -10.49 0.95
C ILE A 34 2.48 -10.64 -0.08
N PRO A 35 3.49 -11.50 0.16
CA PRO A 35 4.46 -11.80 -0.87
C PRO A 35 3.79 -12.57 -2.01
N PHE A 36 3.99 -12.13 -3.25
CA PHE A 36 3.53 -12.87 -4.42
C PHE A 36 4.26 -14.22 -4.51
N THR A 37 3.51 -15.31 -4.67
CA THR A 37 4.11 -16.65 -4.86
C THR A 37 3.78 -17.26 -6.22
N SER A 38 2.56 -17.07 -6.72
CA SER A 38 2.08 -17.64 -7.98
C SER A 38 0.84 -16.91 -8.50
N GLU A 39 0.59 -17.03 -9.80
CA GLU A 39 -0.62 -16.49 -10.43
C GLU A 39 -1.89 -17.10 -9.86
N ARG A 40 -1.88 -18.41 -9.55
CA ARG A 40 -3.00 -19.11 -8.94
C ARG A 40 -3.38 -18.50 -7.59
N GLN A 41 -2.39 -18.23 -6.73
CA GLN A 41 -2.64 -17.56 -5.45
C GLN A 41 -3.19 -16.14 -5.69
N PHE A 42 -2.63 -15.40 -6.64
CA PHE A 42 -3.10 -14.04 -6.95
C PHE A 42 -4.55 -14.01 -7.42
N VAL A 43 -4.94 -14.93 -8.32
CA VAL A 43 -6.34 -15.09 -8.77
C VAL A 43 -7.26 -15.40 -7.58
N GLN A 44 -6.84 -16.28 -6.66
CA GLN A 44 -7.61 -16.55 -5.45
C GLN A 44 -7.82 -15.29 -4.59
N LEU A 45 -6.82 -14.41 -4.48
CA LEU A 45 -6.97 -13.15 -3.75
C LEU A 45 -8.00 -12.22 -4.42
N LEU A 46 -8.06 -12.19 -5.75
CA LEU A 46 -9.04 -11.40 -6.50
C LEU A 46 -10.47 -11.93 -6.31
N HIS A 47 -10.64 -13.26 -6.22
CA HIS A 47 -11.95 -13.89 -5.99
C HIS A 47 -12.54 -13.61 -4.61
N GLU A 48 -11.78 -13.06 -3.66
CA GLU A 48 -12.31 -12.64 -2.36
C GLU A 48 -13.10 -11.32 -2.43
N GLY A 49 -13.22 -10.71 -3.61
CA GLY A 49 -14.06 -9.52 -3.83
C GLY A 49 -13.50 -8.22 -3.26
N ARG A 50 -12.30 -8.25 -2.66
CA ARG A 50 -11.63 -7.06 -2.12
C ARG A 50 -10.64 -6.47 -3.12
N PRO A 51 -10.45 -5.14 -3.16
CA PRO A 51 -9.40 -4.53 -3.95
C PRO A 51 -8.00 -5.06 -3.55
N VAL A 52 -7.16 -5.29 -4.56
CA VAL A 52 -5.79 -5.74 -4.39
C VAL A 52 -4.85 -4.73 -5.04
N VAL A 53 -4.03 -4.09 -4.23
CA VAL A 53 -2.93 -3.22 -4.67
C VAL A 53 -1.70 -4.09 -4.88
N VAL A 54 -1.10 -4.03 -6.06
CA VAL A 54 0.07 -4.84 -6.41
C VAL A 54 1.26 -3.93 -6.69
N ALA A 55 2.33 -4.10 -5.92
CA ALA A 55 3.61 -3.43 -6.10
C ALA A 55 4.57 -4.29 -6.90
N PHE A 56 4.92 -3.85 -8.11
CA PHE A 56 5.89 -4.48 -8.98
C PHE A 56 7.26 -3.86 -8.73
N THR A 57 8.20 -4.69 -8.30
CA THR A 57 9.51 -4.22 -7.84
C THR A 57 10.65 -4.99 -8.49
N ILE A 58 11.80 -4.32 -8.59
CA ILE A 58 13.11 -4.93 -8.81
C ILE A 58 13.98 -4.64 -7.59
N LYS A 59 15.08 -5.38 -7.40
CA LYS A 59 16.05 -5.05 -6.35
C LYS A 59 16.73 -3.71 -6.67
N CYS A 60 16.28 -2.63 -6.02
CA CYS A 60 16.90 -1.30 -6.13
C CYS A 60 16.71 -0.51 -4.83
N THR A 61 17.45 0.59 -4.67
CA THR A 61 17.36 1.47 -3.49
C THR A 61 15.99 2.13 -3.35
N TYR A 62 15.37 2.52 -4.47
CA TYR A 62 14.01 3.10 -4.48
C TYR A 62 12.94 2.14 -3.95
N ALA A 63 13.12 0.83 -4.13
CA ALA A 63 12.20 -0.17 -3.59
C ALA A 63 12.14 -0.15 -2.05
N LYS A 64 13.24 0.24 -1.37
CA LYS A 64 13.25 0.30 0.11
C LYS A 64 12.32 1.37 0.67
N HIS A 65 12.25 2.55 0.02
CA HIS A 65 11.32 3.59 0.47
C HIS A 65 9.88 3.18 0.19
N LEU A 66 9.63 2.58 -0.97
CA LEU A 66 8.32 2.02 -1.30
C LEU A 66 7.89 0.97 -0.26
N ASP A 67 8.78 0.07 0.16
CA ASP A 67 8.44 -0.97 1.14
C ASP A 67 7.86 -0.36 2.44
N SER A 68 8.46 0.72 2.96
CA SER A 68 7.93 1.41 4.15
C SER A 68 6.57 2.07 3.92
N VAL A 69 6.37 2.71 2.77
CA VAL A 69 5.08 3.33 2.41
C VAL A 69 4.00 2.27 2.22
N LEU A 70 4.38 1.13 1.64
CA LEU A 70 3.49 0.01 1.38
C LEU A 70 3.05 -0.67 2.68
N GLU A 71 3.96 -0.81 3.66
CA GLU A 71 3.63 -1.36 5.00
C GLU A 71 2.68 -0.43 5.76
N GLU A 72 2.94 0.87 5.77
CA GLU A 72 2.07 1.86 6.40
C GLU A 72 0.66 1.85 5.78
N ALA A 73 0.58 1.77 4.45
CA ALA A 73 -0.68 1.66 3.73
C ALA A 73 -1.40 0.33 4.04
N ALA A 74 -0.68 -0.80 4.01
CA ALA A 74 -1.25 -2.11 4.30
C ALA A 74 -1.84 -2.17 5.71
N ALA A 75 -1.15 -1.64 6.71
CA ALA A 75 -1.68 -1.53 8.08
C ALA A 75 -2.89 -0.60 8.17
N THR A 76 -2.88 0.53 7.46
CA THR A 76 -3.97 1.53 7.51
C THR A 76 -5.27 1.00 6.90
N PHE A 77 -5.18 0.22 5.82
CA PHE A 77 -6.36 -0.27 5.10
C PHE A 77 -6.73 -1.73 5.43
N TYR A 78 -6.04 -2.37 6.36
CA TYR A 78 -6.36 -3.72 6.79
C TYR A 78 -7.70 -3.76 7.54
N PRO A 79 -8.57 -4.77 7.31
CA PRO A 79 -8.43 -5.89 6.37
C PRO A 79 -9.07 -5.63 4.99
N HIS A 80 -9.50 -4.40 4.71
CA HIS A 80 -10.37 -4.06 3.58
C HIS A 80 -9.66 -4.07 2.22
N ILE A 81 -8.38 -3.70 2.17
CA ILE A 81 -7.56 -3.70 0.95
C ILE A 81 -6.37 -4.61 1.16
N LYS A 82 -6.05 -5.40 0.13
CA LYS A 82 -4.88 -6.28 0.14
C LYS A 82 -3.71 -5.63 -0.57
N PHE A 83 -2.52 -5.78 0.00
CA PHE A 83 -1.29 -5.29 -0.60
C PHE A 83 -0.41 -6.49 -0.95
N VAL A 84 -0.09 -6.63 -2.23
CA VAL A 84 0.75 -7.72 -2.75
C VAL A 84 2.05 -7.13 -3.26
N ARG A 85 3.19 -7.73 -2.88
CA ARG A 85 4.51 -7.34 -3.38
C ARG A 85 5.06 -8.40 -4.32
N VAL A 86 5.40 -7.99 -5.53
CA VAL A 86 5.99 -8.83 -6.57
C VAL A 86 7.44 -8.42 -6.80
N GLU A 87 8.37 -9.36 -6.61
CA GLU A 87 9.75 -9.20 -7.06
C GLU A 87 9.86 -9.72 -8.50
N CYS A 88 9.75 -8.84 -9.49
CA CYS A 88 9.69 -9.22 -10.90
C CYS A 88 10.86 -10.06 -11.42
N PRO A 89 12.12 -9.89 -10.95
CA PRO A 89 13.21 -10.79 -11.33
C PRO A 89 12.97 -12.26 -10.93
N LYS A 90 12.15 -12.52 -9.90
CA LYS A 90 11.76 -13.89 -9.49
C LYS A 90 10.56 -14.43 -10.28
N TYR A 91 9.72 -13.55 -10.82
CA TYR A 91 8.46 -13.91 -11.49
C TYR A 91 8.33 -13.20 -12.85
N PRO A 92 9.26 -13.41 -13.80
CA PRO A 92 9.28 -12.67 -15.06
C PRO A 92 8.03 -12.90 -15.91
N GLY A 93 7.48 -14.12 -15.93
CA GLY A 93 6.24 -14.42 -16.68
C GLY A 93 5.06 -13.54 -16.27
N PHE A 94 4.91 -13.30 -14.97
CA PHE A 94 3.85 -12.44 -14.45
C PHE A 94 4.11 -10.96 -14.81
N CYS A 95 5.36 -10.49 -14.76
CA CYS A 95 5.66 -9.07 -14.98
C CYS A 95 5.80 -8.65 -16.45
N ILE A 96 6.28 -9.54 -17.34
CA ILE A 96 6.51 -9.23 -18.77
C ILE A 96 5.20 -8.85 -19.47
N ALA A 97 4.09 -9.49 -19.11
CA ALA A 97 2.77 -9.20 -19.69
C ALA A 97 2.32 -7.74 -19.50
N ARG A 98 2.93 -6.99 -18.57
CA ARG A 98 2.57 -5.60 -18.27
C ARG A 98 3.29 -4.58 -19.15
N SER A 99 4.26 -4.99 -19.97
CA SER A 99 5.02 -4.13 -20.91
C SER A 99 5.50 -2.81 -20.31
N ARG A 100 5.83 -2.80 -19.01
CA ARG A 100 6.35 -1.63 -18.29
C ARG A 100 7.83 -1.79 -17.99
N ASN A 101 8.60 -0.76 -18.33
CA ASN A 101 10.04 -0.70 -18.09
C ASN A 101 10.41 0.17 -16.87
N GLU A 102 9.43 0.83 -16.27
CA GLU A 102 9.63 1.71 -15.12
C GLU A 102 9.31 0.96 -13.83
N TYR A 103 10.32 0.78 -12.98
CA TYR A 103 10.18 0.15 -11.67
C TYR A 103 10.66 1.07 -10.54
N PRO A 104 10.05 1.01 -9.35
CA PRO A 104 8.85 0.24 -9.04
C PRO A 104 7.58 0.92 -9.58
N PHE A 105 6.51 0.15 -9.77
CA PHE A 105 5.19 0.69 -10.10
C PHE A 105 4.07 -0.05 -9.36
N ILE A 106 2.91 0.59 -9.27
CA ILE A 106 1.73 0.08 -8.56
C ILE A 106 0.59 -0.08 -9.55
N GLU A 107 -0.14 -1.19 -9.44
CA GLU A 107 -1.39 -1.42 -10.16
C GLU A 107 -2.47 -1.84 -9.15
N VAL A 108 -3.70 -1.39 -9.36
CA VAL A 108 -4.83 -1.71 -8.48
C VAL A 108 -5.81 -2.59 -9.24
N PHE A 109 -6.11 -3.74 -8.66
CA PHE A 109 -7.06 -4.71 -9.19
C PHE A 109 -8.30 -4.72 -8.32
N HIS A 110 -9.45 -4.78 -8.96
CA HIS A 110 -10.71 -5.01 -8.28
C HIS A 110 -11.58 -5.87 -9.18
N SER A 111 -11.89 -7.07 -8.71
CA SER A 111 -12.89 -7.94 -9.30
C SER A 111 -14.12 -7.86 -8.40
N PRO A 112 -15.15 -7.08 -8.75
CA PRO A 112 -16.38 -7.06 -7.96
C PRO A 112 -16.94 -8.49 -7.88
N GLU A 113 -17.54 -8.84 -6.74
CA GLU A 113 -18.23 -10.13 -6.59
C GLU A 113 -19.20 -10.31 -7.77
N GLN A 114 -19.06 -11.40 -8.52
CA GLN A 114 -20.04 -11.77 -9.52
C GLN A 114 -21.32 -12.12 -8.76
N VAL A 115 -22.28 -11.21 -8.75
CA VAL A 115 -23.65 -11.51 -8.33
C VAL A 115 -24.19 -12.52 -9.34
N GLY A 116 -24.08 -13.81 -8.98
CA GLY A 116 -24.66 -14.93 -9.73
C GLY A 116 -26.14 -15.10 -9.45
#